data_AF-G8PCH8-F1
#
_entry.id   AF-G8PCH8-F1
#
_cell.length_a   1.000
_cell.length_b   1.000
_cell.length_c   1.000
_cell.angle_alpha   90.00
_cell.angle_beta   90.00
_cell.angle_gamma   90.00
#
_symmetry.space_group_name_H-M   'P 1'
#
loop_
_entity.id
_entity.type
_entity.pdbx_description
1 polymer ?
#
loop_
_entity_poly.entity_id
_entity_poly.type
_entity_poly.pdbx_seq_one_letter_code
_entity_poly.pdbx_strand_id
1 'polypeptide(L)' 'MSRKQKSIQIEIEENKLGERTINQVLINQRIVGTVEQADKKTFVAVVNKNEMREKSFDEAVEWIISEYNLHQK' A
#
# COMPACT_ATOMS: atom_id res chain seq x y z
N MET A 1 -24.26 -17.95 -11.69
CA MET A 1 -22.90 -17.86 -11.12
C MET A 1 -22.63 -16.41 -10.73
N SER A 2 -23.08 -15.98 -9.54
CA SER A 2 -22.77 -14.63 -9.05
C SER A 2 -21.32 -14.61 -8.60
N ARG A 3 -20.44 -13.98 -9.39
CA ARG A 3 -19.12 -13.56 -8.91
C ARG A 3 -19.42 -12.59 -7.76
N LYS A 4 -19.35 -13.07 -6.52
CA LYS A 4 -19.42 -12.21 -5.33
C LYS A 4 -18.30 -11.20 -5.48
N GLN A 5 -18.67 -9.97 -5.85
CA GLN A 5 -17.77 -8.83 -5.92
C GLN A 5 -17.34 -8.60 -4.46
N LYS A 6 -16.21 -9.19 -4.06
CA LYS A 6 -15.61 -8.93 -2.75
C LYS A 6 -15.19 -7.47 -2.79
N SER A 7 -15.95 -6.59 -2.14
CA SER A 7 -15.53 -5.23 -1.87
C SER A 7 -14.31 -5.30 -0.98
N ILE A 8 -13.13 -5.07 -1.56
CA ILE A 8 -11.89 -4.97 -0.80
C ILE A 8 -11.93 -3.58 -0.15
N GLN A 9 -12.14 -3.52 1.16
CA GLN A 9 -12.04 -2.27 1.90
C GLN A 9 -10.57 -1.94 2.08
N ILE A 10 -10.13 -0.88 1.41
CA ILE A 10 -8.77 -0.35 1.50
C ILE A 10 -8.84 0.88 2.41
N GLU A 11 -8.05 0.86 3.48
CA GLU A 11 -7.89 1.96 4.42
C GLU A 11 -6.44 2.44 4.36
N ILE A 12 -6.24 3.74 4.46
CA ILE A 12 -4.92 4.36 4.40
C ILE A 12 -4.77 5.20 5.66
N GLU A 13 -3.82 4.84 6.50
CA GLU A 13 -3.49 5.56 7.73
C GLU A 13 -2.19 6.33 7.55
N GLU A 14 -2.28 7.66 7.55
CA GLU A 14 -1.11 8.54 7.53
C GLU A 14 -0.51 8.65 8.92
N ASN A 15 0.73 8.20 9.07
CA ASN A 15 1.53 8.34 10.28
C ASN A 15 2.73 9.24 10.02
N LYS A 16 2.80 10.37 10.73
CA LYS A 16 3.96 11.27 10.70
C LYS A 16 4.97 10.83 11.75
N LEU A 17 6.04 10.20 11.30
CA LEU A 17 7.17 9.78 12.12
C LEU A 17 8.30 10.81 11.94
N GLY A 18 8.23 11.88 12.72
CA GLY A 18 9.17 13.00 12.63
C GLY A 18 9.02 13.80 11.34
N GLU A 19 10.08 13.89 10.54
CA GLU A 19 10.07 14.55 9.22
C GLU A 19 9.58 13.65 8.09
N ARG A 20 9.26 12.38 8.35
CA ARG A 20 8.82 11.42 7.34
C ARG A 20 7.33 11.13 7.46
N THR A 21 6.63 11.17 6.33
CA THR A 21 5.24 10.74 6.21
C THR A 21 5.23 9.28 5.77
N ILE A 22 4.69 8.41 6.62
CA ILE A 22 4.54 6.98 6.36
C ILE A 22 3.04 6.70 6.26
N ASN A 23 2.59 6.28 5.08
CA ASN A 23 1.20 5.93 4.84
C ASN A 23 1.05 4.41 4.91
N GLN A 24 0.36 3.91 5.92
CA GLN A 24 0.09 2.49 6.07
C GLN A 24 -1.14 2.12 5.24
N VAL A 25 -1.01 1.09 4.40
CA VAL A 25 -2.12 0.57 3.60
C VAL A 25 -2.67 -0.65 4.31
N LEU A 26 -3.95 -0.60 4.65
CA LEU A 26 -4.68 -1.67 5.31
C LEU A 26 -5.74 -2.23 4.35
N ILE A 27 -5.85 -3.56 4.30
CA ILE A 27 -6.93 -4.25 3.61
C ILE A 27 -7.68 -5.10 4.61
N ASN A 28 -8.99 -4.88 4.75
CA ASN A 28 -9.83 -5.56 5.75
C ASN A 28 -9.22 -5.50 7.17
N GLN A 29 -8.80 -4.30 7.59
CA GLN A 29 -8.18 -4.03 8.90
C GLN A 29 -6.82 -4.73 9.14
N ARG A 30 -6.16 -5.24 8.09
CA ARG A 30 -4.81 -5.78 8.18
C ARG A 30 -3.86 -4.90 7.40
N ILE A 31 -2.75 -4.50 8.02
CA ILE A 31 -1.66 -3.80 7.34
C ILE A 31 -1.06 -4.75 6.31
N VAL A 32 -1.11 -4.34 5.04
CA VAL A 32 -0.57 -5.12 3.91
C VAL A 32 0.73 -4.52 3.37
N GLY A 33 0.98 -3.25 3.66
CA GLY A 33 2.21 -2.56 3.28
C GLY A 33 2.22 -1.13 3.76
N THR A 34 3.33 -0.44 3.48
CA THR A 34 3.50 0.98 3.78
C THR A 34 4.01 1.71 2.56
N VAL A 35 3.63 2.98 2.41
CA VAL A 35 4.15 3.88 1.40
C VAL A 35 4.84 5.02 2.11
N GLU A 36 6.13 5.18 1.86
CA GLU A 36 6.93 6.28 2.40
C GLU A 36 7.19 7.31 1.31
N GLN A 37 7.01 8.58 1.64
CA GLN A 37 7.43 9.65 0.74
C GLN A 37 8.93 9.90 0.91
N ALA A 38 9.73 9.42 -0.05
CA ALA A 38 11.18 9.63 -0.05
C ALA A 38 11.55 11.04 -0.56
N ASP A 39 10.83 11.53 -1.57
CA ASP A 39 11.06 12.85 -2.19
C ASP A 39 9.74 13.48 -2.63
N LYS A 40 9.79 14.74 -3.10
CA LYS A 40 8.61 15.45 -3.64
C LYS A 40 7.87 14.73 -4.77
N LYS A 41 8.54 13.81 -5.48
CA LYS A 41 8.00 13.07 -6.64
C LYS A 41 8.26 11.57 -6.59
N THR A 42 8.69 11.06 -5.45
CA THR A 42 9.08 9.65 -5.32
C THR A 42 8.44 9.07 -4.07
N PHE A 43 7.69 8.00 -4.27
CA PHE A 43 7.05 7.22 -3.23
C PHE A 43 7.70 5.84 -3.21
N VAL A 44 7.91 5.31 -2.01
CA VAL A 44 8.50 3.99 -1.82
C VAL A 44 7.45 3.11 -1.18
N ALA A 45 6.90 2.18 -1.95
CA ALA A 45 6.03 1.12 -1.45
C ALA A 45 6.88 0.01 -0.84
N VAL A 46 6.50 -0.44 0.35
CA VAL A 46 7.17 -1.51 1.09
C VAL A 46 6.13 -2.57 1.46
N VAL A 47 6.36 -3.80 1.01
CA VAL A 47 5.56 -4.98 1.36
C VAL A 47 6.50 -6.06 1.86
N ASN A 48 6.41 -6.39 3.15
CA ASN A 48 7.28 -7.34 3.84
C ASN A 48 8.79 -7.00 3.71
N LYS A 49 9.45 -7.52 2.67
CA LYS A 49 10.88 -7.30 2.36
C LYS A 49 11.11 -6.75 0.95
N ASN A 50 10.04 -6.57 0.18
CA ASN A 50 10.10 -6.03 -1.16
C ASN A 50 9.82 -4.53 -1.08
N GLU A 51 10.69 -3.75 -1.71
CA GLU A 51 10.54 -2.30 -1.84
C GLU A 51 10.45 -1.95 -3.32
N MET A 52 9.48 -1.10 -3.66
CA MET A 52 9.25 -0.61 -5.02
C MET A 52 9.20 0.91 -4.98
N ARG A 53 9.91 1.56 -5.91
CA ARG A 53 9.87 3.02 -6.05
C ARG A 53 8.92 3.39 -7.16
N GLU A 54 7.95 4.22 -6.83
CA GLU A 54 6.93 4.71 -7.75
C GLU A 54 6.92 6.23 -7.81
N LYS A 55 6.36 6.76 -8.90
CA LYS A 55 6.32 8.21 -9.15
C LYS A 55 5.08 8.86 -8.54
N SER A 56 4.04 8.06 -8.30
CA SER A 56 2.82 8.48 -7.64
C SER A 56 2.51 7.63 -6.41
N PHE A 57 1.78 8.24 -5.49
CA PHE A 57 1.23 7.52 -4.34
C PHE A 57 0.25 6.43 -4.79
N ASP A 58 -0.58 6.72 -5.79
CA ASP A 58 -1.57 5.76 -6.30
C ASP A 58 -0.90 4.52 -6.90
N GLU A 59 0.18 4.70 -7.67
CA GLU A 59 0.98 3.61 -8.25
C GLU A 59 1.60 2.74 -7.13
N ALA A 60 2.11 3.37 -6.07
CA ALA A 60 2.67 2.68 -4.92
C ALA A 60 1.61 1.82 -4.20
N VAL A 61 0.40 2.36 -4.00
CA VAL A 61 -0.72 1.64 -3.37
C VAL A 61 -1.20 0.49 -4.27
N GLU A 62 -1.33 0.71 -5.57
CA GLU A 62 -1.76 -0.32 -6.54
C GLU A 62 -0.77 -1.50 -6.56
N TRP A 63 0.54 -1.21 -6.49
CA TRP A 63 1.57 -2.23 -6.38
C TRP A 63 1.43 -3.04 -5.08
N ILE A 64 1.21 -2.38 -3.93
CA ILE A 64 1.00 -3.06 -2.63
C ILE A 64 -0.21 -3.99 -2.69
N ILE A 65 -1.33 -3.52 -3.23
CA ILE A 65 -2.56 -4.33 -3.37
C ILE A 65 -2.31 -5.54 -4.29
N SER A 66 -1.59 -5.32 -5.39
CA SER A 66 -1.24 -6.38 -6.34
C SER A 66 -0.39 -7.45 -5.69
N GLU A 67 0.66 -7.06 -4.95
CA GLU A 67 1.53 -7.96 -4.22
C GLU A 67 0.74 -8.74 -3.15
N TYR A 68 -0.13 -8.07 -2.39
CA TYR A 68 -0.97 -8.73 -1.39
C TYR A 68 -1.92 -9.78 -2.00
N ASN A 69 -2.55 -9.48 -3.14
CA ASN A 69 -3.45 -10.42 -3.82
C ASN A 69 -2.70 -11.63 -4.38
N LEU A 70 -1.44 -11.47 -4.81
CA LEU A 70 -0.59 -12.53 -5.33
C LEU A 70 -0.23 -13.58 -4.26
N HIS A 71 -0.09 -13.17 -3.00
CA HIS A 71 0.27 -14.04 -1.88
C HIS A 71 -0.93 -14.58 -1.10
N GLN A 72 -2.17 -14.26 -1.50
CA GLN A 72 -3.41 -14.70 -0.83
C GLN A 72 -3.86 -16.11 -1.26
N LYS A 73 -2.92 -17.08 -1.30
CA LYS A 73 -3.21 -18.51 -1.55
C LYS A 73 -3.62 -19.25 -0.28
#